data_AF-A0A7S2E283-F1
#
_entry.id   AF-A0A7S2E283-F1
#
_cell.length_a   1.000
_cell.length_b   1.000
_cell.length_c   1.000
_cell.angle_alpha   90.00
_cell.angle_beta   90.00
_cell.angle_gamma   90.00
#
_symmetry.space_group_name_H-M   'P 1'
#
loop_
_entity.id
_entity.type
_entity.pdbx_description
1 polymer ?
#
loop_
_entity_poly.entity_id
_entity_poly.type
_entity_poly.pdbx_seq_one_letter_code
_entity_poly.pdbx_strand_id
1 'polypeptide(L)'
;LGSVADFVIDEPASAGLARTLGITTKELAQQMAQGEDAIRAEFEAKGTDVDKACLRYVLEAGAGTDTTDFWNGRMDAKRPADLGLKLDGFIAKKEAVDADLEREEVIALRVYTTAAYKSLNNPLLRSMGSSKPAARHPFPATMGFLASGIKKLRGNDKSCVTTDLFRGLSSVAVGEAFLESGGVMSAPMSTSKDMTTAFKYAASQHMLILKLKTENFRQRGADISFLSAFPEECEYLYPPGTYLQPVQRESFKIGDVELTVVEVTPDIE
;
A
#
# COMPACT_ATOMS: atom_id res chain seq x y z
N LEU A 1 -13.35 22.48 -5.12
CA LEU A 1 -13.07 22.37 -3.68
C LEU A 1 -12.35 21.04 -3.50
N GLY A 2 -11.02 21.09 -3.65
CA GLY A 2 -10.17 19.91 -3.79
C GLY A 2 -10.10 19.12 -2.50
N SER A 3 -10.10 17.79 -2.61
CA SER A 3 -9.73 16.94 -1.48
C SER A 3 -8.30 17.31 -1.11
N VAL A 4 -8.14 17.85 0.10
CA VAL A 4 -6.83 17.90 0.75
C VAL A 4 -6.30 16.47 0.74
N ALA A 5 -5.06 16.34 0.34
CA ALA A 5 -4.36 15.07 0.22
C ALA A 5 -4.58 14.17 1.44
N ASP A 6 -4.45 12.86 1.19
CA ASP A 6 -4.61 11.69 2.06
C ASP A 6 -3.83 11.71 3.41
N PHE A 7 -3.33 12.86 3.86
CA PHE A 7 -2.46 13.07 5.01
C PHE A 7 -3.21 13.68 6.21
N VAL A 8 -3.03 13.10 7.40
CA VAL A 8 -3.40 13.77 8.66
C VAL A 8 -2.27 14.67 9.12
N ILE A 9 -2.56 15.93 9.37
CA ILE A 9 -1.57 16.89 9.88
C ILE A 9 -1.40 16.77 11.41
N ASP A 10 -2.47 16.44 12.13
CA ASP A 10 -2.53 16.51 13.61
C ASP A 10 -2.64 15.16 14.33
N GLU A 11 -2.57 14.02 13.62
CA GLU A 11 -2.53 12.71 14.30
C GLU A 11 -1.10 12.23 14.51
N PRO A 12 -0.78 11.69 15.70
CA PRO A 12 0.52 11.08 15.92
C PRO A 12 0.63 9.81 15.06
N ALA A 13 1.72 9.71 14.28
CA ALA A 13 2.11 8.48 13.58
C ALA A 13 2.12 7.26 14.52
N SER A 14 2.38 7.50 15.81
CA SER A 14 2.47 6.52 16.89
C SER A 14 1.14 5.98 17.44
N ALA A 15 -0.01 6.30 16.83
CA ALA A 15 -1.32 5.87 17.34
C ALA A 15 -1.47 4.33 17.40
N GLY A 16 -0.68 3.60 16.61
CA GLY A 16 -0.64 2.15 16.54
C GLY A 16 -1.77 1.57 15.68
N LEU A 17 -1.45 0.52 14.91
CA LEU A 17 -2.34 -0.05 13.90
C LEU A 17 -3.75 -0.39 14.42
N ALA A 18 -3.86 -1.03 15.58
CA ALA A 18 -5.16 -1.44 16.13
C ALA A 18 -6.10 -0.23 16.33
N ARG A 19 -5.56 0.88 16.85
CA ARG A 19 -6.31 2.13 17.04
C ARG A 19 -6.75 2.71 15.71
N THR A 20 -5.86 2.74 14.71
CA THR A 20 -6.17 3.16 13.34
C THR A 20 -7.29 2.32 12.72
N LEU A 21 -7.33 1.03 13.04
CA LEU A 21 -8.38 0.10 12.59
C LEU A 21 -9.68 0.17 13.43
N GLY A 22 -9.73 1.02 14.45
CA GLY A 22 -10.89 1.17 15.34
C GLY A 22 -11.16 -0.05 16.22
N ILE A 23 -10.13 -0.81 16.59
CA ILE A 23 -10.21 -1.99 17.48
C ILE A 23 -9.09 -1.98 18.53
N THR A 24 -9.18 -2.85 19.52
CA THR A 24 -8.12 -3.02 20.53
C THR A 24 -6.99 -3.93 20.02
N THR A 25 -5.78 -3.78 20.56
CA THR A 25 -4.64 -4.67 20.26
C THR A 25 -4.96 -6.13 20.58
N LYS A 26 -5.73 -6.37 21.65
CA LYS A 26 -6.18 -7.72 22.03
C LYS A 26 -7.10 -8.32 20.97
N GLU A 27 -8.07 -7.56 20.49
CA GLU A 27 -9.00 -8.03 19.43
C GLU A 27 -8.26 -8.29 18.12
N LEU A 28 -7.30 -7.42 17.75
CA LEU A 28 -6.49 -7.63 16.55
C LEU A 28 -5.70 -8.94 16.65
N ALA A 29 -5.03 -9.17 17.78
CA ALA A 29 -4.28 -10.42 18.02
C ALA A 29 -5.19 -11.65 18.00
N GLN A 30 -6.40 -11.56 18.55
CA GLN A 30 -7.38 -12.67 18.52
C GLN A 30 -7.89 -12.98 17.11
N GLN A 31 -7.99 -11.98 16.24
CA GLN A 31 -8.37 -12.17 14.84
C GLN A 31 -7.21 -12.74 14.03
N MET A 32 -6.01 -12.20 14.19
CA MET A 32 -4.80 -12.74 13.54
C MET A 32 -4.49 -14.17 13.99
N ALA A 33 -4.82 -14.56 15.22
CA ALA A 33 -4.66 -15.94 15.68
C ALA A 33 -5.52 -16.96 14.91
N GLN A 34 -6.53 -16.52 14.14
CA GLN A 34 -7.35 -17.37 13.28
C GLN A 34 -6.72 -17.59 11.89
N GLY A 35 -5.59 -16.97 11.58
CA GLY A 35 -4.85 -17.20 10.35
C GLY A 35 -5.64 -16.86 9.08
N GLU A 36 -5.47 -17.69 8.04
CA GLU A 36 -6.15 -17.56 6.75
C GLU A 36 -7.69 -17.52 6.87
N ASP A 37 -8.27 -18.23 7.84
CA ASP A 37 -9.73 -18.27 8.04
C ASP A 37 -10.29 -16.89 8.39
N ALA A 38 -9.52 -16.08 9.14
CA ALA A 38 -9.91 -14.71 9.45
C ALA A 38 -9.98 -13.85 8.18
N ILE A 39 -8.98 -13.95 7.29
CA ILE A 39 -8.96 -13.23 6.00
C ILE A 39 -10.16 -13.65 5.16
N ARG A 40 -10.41 -14.96 5.02
CA ARG A 40 -11.56 -15.48 4.26
C ARG A 40 -12.89 -14.96 4.81
N ALA A 41 -13.06 -14.97 6.14
CA ALA A 41 -14.27 -14.49 6.78
C ALA A 41 -14.51 -12.99 6.57
N GLU A 42 -13.46 -12.16 6.62
CA GLU A 42 -13.57 -10.72 6.35
C GLU A 42 -14.02 -10.43 4.93
N PHE A 43 -13.37 -11.05 3.93
CA PHE A 43 -13.74 -10.88 2.53
C PHE A 43 -15.13 -11.42 2.23
N GLU A 44 -15.53 -12.54 2.82
CA GLU A 44 -16.87 -13.08 2.60
C GLU A 44 -17.96 -12.16 3.19
N ALA A 45 -17.73 -11.63 4.40
CA ALA A 45 -18.71 -10.82 5.10
C ALA A 45 -18.75 -9.35 4.65
N LYS A 46 -17.63 -8.79 4.19
CA LYS A 46 -17.46 -7.34 3.93
C LYS A 46 -16.91 -6.99 2.55
N GLY A 47 -16.34 -7.95 1.84
CA GLY A 47 -15.79 -7.74 0.49
C GLY A 47 -16.89 -7.56 -0.56
N THR A 48 -16.59 -6.72 -1.55
CA THR A 48 -17.35 -6.67 -2.81
C THR A 48 -17.09 -7.92 -3.65
N ASP A 49 -17.85 -8.13 -4.73
CA ASP A 49 -17.61 -9.25 -5.65
C ASP A 49 -16.20 -9.21 -6.25
N VAL A 50 -15.66 -8.01 -6.50
CA VAL A 50 -14.28 -7.81 -6.96
C VAL A 50 -13.28 -8.21 -5.90
N ASP A 51 -13.49 -7.83 -4.64
CA ASP A 51 -12.60 -8.20 -3.53
C ASP A 51 -12.56 -9.73 -3.36
N LYS A 52 -13.73 -10.37 -3.40
CA LYS A 52 -13.86 -11.84 -3.30
C LYS A 52 -13.19 -12.54 -4.49
N ALA A 53 -13.34 -12.02 -5.71
CA ALA A 53 -12.68 -12.55 -6.89
C ALA A 53 -11.15 -12.43 -6.78
N CYS A 54 -10.65 -11.28 -6.32
CA CYS A 54 -9.23 -11.06 -6.08
C CYS A 54 -8.64 -12.03 -5.05
N LEU A 55 -9.32 -12.20 -3.91
CA LEU A 55 -8.88 -13.13 -2.87
C LEU A 55 -8.87 -14.57 -3.41
N ARG A 56 -9.92 -14.99 -4.13
CA ARG A 56 -9.98 -16.31 -4.75
C ARG A 56 -8.84 -16.54 -5.74
N TYR A 57 -8.52 -15.54 -6.57
CA TYR A 57 -7.37 -15.60 -7.47
C TYR A 57 -6.07 -15.86 -6.70
N VAL A 58 -5.81 -15.09 -5.64
CA VAL A 58 -4.59 -15.25 -4.81
C VAL A 58 -4.49 -16.63 -4.17
N LEU A 59 -5.62 -17.19 -3.71
CA LEU A 59 -5.65 -18.45 -2.96
C LEU A 59 -5.63 -19.68 -3.87
N GLU A 60 -6.30 -19.63 -5.01
CA GLU A 60 -6.67 -20.83 -5.78
C GLU A 60 -6.11 -20.84 -7.20
N ALA A 61 -5.95 -19.68 -7.83
CA ALA A 61 -5.53 -19.58 -9.22
C ALA A 61 -4.00 -19.70 -9.37
N GLY A 62 -3.58 -20.06 -10.59
CA GLY A 62 -2.18 -19.93 -10.97
C GLY A 62 -1.91 -18.51 -11.44
N ALA A 63 -0.73 -17.96 -11.14
CA ALA A 63 -0.36 -16.65 -11.63
C ALA A 63 -0.48 -16.55 -13.16
N GLY A 64 -1.18 -15.51 -13.64
CA GLY A 64 -1.37 -15.22 -15.07
C GLY A 64 -2.44 -16.08 -15.76
N THR A 65 -3.17 -16.92 -15.03
CA THR A 65 -4.25 -17.74 -15.62
C THR A 65 -5.58 -16.98 -15.74
N ASP A 66 -5.76 -15.92 -14.96
CA ASP A 66 -6.94 -15.06 -15.06
C ASP A 66 -6.77 -14.08 -16.22
N THR A 67 -7.79 -13.97 -17.06
CA THR A 67 -7.81 -13.08 -18.22
C THR A 67 -8.54 -11.77 -17.97
N THR A 68 -9.06 -11.56 -16.76
CA THR A 68 -9.75 -10.34 -16.35
C THR A 68 -8.81 -9.15 -16.44
N ASP A 69 -9.25 -8.11 -17.16
CA ASP A 69 -8.50 -6.87 -17.34
C ASP A 69 -8.96 -5.82 -16.33
N PHE A 70 -8.02 -5.34 -15.53
CA PHE A 70 -8.23 -4.19 -14.65
C PHE A 70 -7.68 -2.94 -15.32
N TRP A 71 -7.98 -1.78 -14.74
CA TRP A 71 -7.54 -0.50 -15.30
C TRP A 71 -5.99 -0.37 -15.40
N ASN A 72 -5.25 -1.07 -14.52
CA ASN A 72 -3.78 -1.16 -14.54
C ASN A 72 -3.25 -2.45 -15.20
N GLY A 73 -4.12 -3.23 -15.85
CA GLY A 73 -3.78 -4.42 -16.62
C GLY A 73 -4.29 -5.72 -16.00
N ARG A 74 -3.76 -6.84 -16.50
CA ARG A 74 -4.11 -8.20 -16.04
C ARG A 74 -3.12 -8.69 -14.99
N MET A 75 -3.63 -9.34 -13.95
CA MET A 75 -2.82 -9.88 -12.86
C MET A 75 -1.78 -10.89 -13.37
N ASP A 76 -0.55 -10.73 -12.90
CA ASP A 76 0.67 -11.50 -13.22
C ASP A 76 1.00 -11.61 -14.72
N ALA A 77 0.42 -10.73 -15.58
CA ALA A 77 0.65 -10.80 -17.02
C ALA A 77 2.10 -10.50 -17.45
N LYS A 78 2.88 -9.81 -16.60
CA LYS A 78 4.31 -9.52 -16.80
C LYS A 78 5.23 -10.44 -16.00
N ARG A 79 4.73 -11.63 -15.62
CA ARG A 79 5.45 -12.61 -14.80
C ARG A 79 5.55 -13.99 -15.47
N PRO A 80 6.10 -14.12 -16.71
CA PRO A 80 6.06 -15.39 -17.45
C PRO A 80 6.82 -16.53 -16.77
N ALA A 81 7.85 -16.22 -15.98
CA ALA A 81 8.62 -17.21 -15.22
C ALA A 81 7.80 -17.88 -14.10
N ASP A 82 6.74 -17.22 -13.61
CA ASP A 82 5.86 -17.75 -12.58
C ASP A 82 4.47 -18.12 -13.15
N LEU A 83 4.32 -18.32 -14.46
CA LEU A 83 3.03 -18.68 -15.06
C LEU A 83 2.49 -19.98 -14.43
N GLY A 84 1.26 -19.91 -13.90
CA GLY A 84 0.63 -21.03 -13.21
C GLY A 84 1.09 -21.24 -11.76
N LEU A 85 2.04 -20.43 -11.25
CA LEU A 85 2.53 -20.52 -9.89
C LEU A 85 1.38 -20.25 -8.90
N LYS A 86 1.17 -21.18 -7.98
CA LYS A 86 0.17 -21.07 -6.92
C LYS A 86 0.76 -20.39 -5.67
N LEU A 87 -0.11 -20.06 -4.71
CA LEU A 87 0.27 -19.42 -3.45
C LEU A 87 1.47 -20.08 -2.75
N ASP A 88 1.52 -21.41 -2.66
CA ASP A 88 2.65 -22.13 -2.03
C ASP A 88 3.99 -21.85 -2.72
N GLY A 89 3.96 -21.61 -4.03
CA GLY A 89 5.14 -21.22 -4.80
C GLY A 89 5.60 -19.79 -4.48
N PHE A 90 4.68 -18.87 -4.17
CA PHE A 90 5.02 -17.54 -3.70
C PHE A 90 5.58 -17.55 -2.28
N ILE A 91 5.03 -18.40 -1.40
CA ILE A 91 5.54 -18.63 -0.04
C ILE A 91 6.98 -19.19 -0.08
N ALA A 92 7.26 -20.07 -1.05
CA ALA A 92 8.59 -20.65 -1.24
C ALA A 92 9.61 -19.73 -1.93
N LYS A 93 9.23 -18.50 -2.33
CA LYS A 93 10.19 -17.55 -2.92
C LYS A 93 11.24 -17.16 -1.89
N LYS A 94 12.48 -16.98 -2.35
CA LYS A 94 13.63 -16.70 -1.50
C LYS A 94 13.39 -15.49 -0.59
N GLU A 95 12.78 -14.43 -1.12
CA GLU A 95 12.48 -13.20 -0.41
C GLU A 95 11.46 -13.42 0.72
N ALA A 96 10.44 -14.27 0.50
CA ALA A 96 9.47 -14.64 1.53
C ALA A 96 10.11 -15.50 2.63
N VAL A 97 10.92 -16.49 2.24
CA VAL A 97 11.61 -17.40 3.16
C VAL A 97 12.64 -16.65 3.99
N ASP A 98 13.46 -15.80 3.38
CA ASP A 98 14.49 -15.03 4.08
C ASP A 98 13.87 -14.05 5.09
N ALA A 99 12.69 -13.52 4.80
CA ALA A 99 11.95 -12.62 5.69
C ALA A 99 11.05 -13.36 6.70
N ASP A 100 11.04 -14.70 6.69
CA ASP A 100 10.20 -15.54 7.55
C ASP A 100 8.70 -15.16 7.46
N LEU A 101 8.22 -14.93 6.23
CA LEU A 101 6.82 -14.62 5.99
C LEU A 101 5.93 -15.84 6.21
N GLU A 102 4.86 -15.62 6.98
CA GLU A 102 3.77 -16.57 7.14
C GLU A 102 2.85 -16.55 5.92
N ARG A 103 2.08 -17.63 5.76
CA ARG A 103 1.15 -17.80 4.65
C ARG A 103 0.18 -16.63 4.54
N GLU A 104 -0.35 -16.18 5.67
CA GLU A 104 -1.32 -15.10 5.79
C GLU A 104 -0.74 -13.74 5.41
N GLU A 105 0.53 -13.50 5.73
CA GLU A 105 1.24 -12.29 5.34
C GLU A 105 1.46 -12.27 3.82
N VAL A 106 1.80 -13.41 3.22
CA VAL A 106 1.88 -13.55 1.75
C VAL A 106 0.51 -13.30 1.12
N ILE A 107 -0.57 -13.86 1.66
CA ILE A 107 -1.94 -13.62 1.16
C ILE A 107 -2.29 -12.13 1.23
N ALA A 108 -2.08 -11.49 2.39
CA ALA A 108 -2.39 -10.08 2.60
C ALA A 108 -1.60 -9.16 1.67
N LEU A 109 -0.29 -9.41 1.51
CA LEU A 109 0.57 -8.66 0.59
C LEU A 109 0.14 -8.84 -0.87
N ARG A 110 -0.14 -10.08 -1.31
CA ARG A 110 -0.60 -10.35 -2.69
C ARG A 110 -1.95 -9.69 -2.96
N VAL A 111 -2.95 -9.90 -2.10
CA VAL A 111 -4.30 -9.36 -2.31
C VAL A 111 -4.32 -7.83 -2.26
N TYR A 112 -3.44 -7.22 -1.47
CA TYR A 112 -3.29 -5.77 -1.44
C TYR A 112 -2.88 -5.19 -2.81
N THR A 113 -2.13 -5.93 -3.63
CA THR A 113 -1.71 -5.44 -4.95
C THR A 113 -2.77 -5.59 -6.04
N THR A 114 -3.91 -6.24 -5.75
CA THR A 114 -5.00 -6.39 -6.72
C THR A 114 -6.01 -5.24 -6.59
N ALA A 115 -7.11 -5.26 -7.35
CA ALA A 115 -8.18 -4.28 -7.21
C ALA A 115 -8.79 -4.18 -5.79
N ALA A 116 -8.55 -5.16 -4.91
CA ALA A 116 -9.01 -5.15 -3.52
C ALA A 116 -8.36 -4.05 -2.66
N TYR A 117 -7.22 -3.48 -3.08
CA TYR A 117 -6.55 -2.37 -2.38
C TYR A 117 -7.50 -1.21 -2.07
N LYS A 118 -8.50 -0.96 -2.94
CA LYS A 118 -9.49 0.10 -2.75
C LYS A 118 -10.33 -0.14 -1.50
N SER A 119 -10.80 -1.37 -1.29
CA SER A 119 -11.60 -1.73 -0.11
C SER A 119 -10.77 -1.76 1.17
N LEU A 120 -9.46 -2.00 1.06
CA LEU A 120 -8.52 -1.97 2.18
C LEU A 120 -8.12 -0.52 2.57
N ASN A 121 -7.91 0.37 1.60
CA ASN A 121 -7.42 1.73 1.87
C ASN A 121 -8.55 2.72 2.16
N ASN A 122 -9.66 2.65 1.41
CA ASN A 122 -10.72 3.66 1.47
C ASN A 122 -11.33 3.87 2.87
N PRO A 123 -11.54 2.84 3.72
CA PRO A 123 -12.07 3.07 5.06
C PRO A 123 -11.14 3.94 5.92
N LEU A 124 -9.82 3.79 5.76
CA LEU A 124 -8.82 4.60 6.45
C LEU A 124 -8.77 6.00 5.86
N LEU A 125 -8.76 6.14 4.53
CA LEU A 125 -8.73 7.44 3.84
C LEU A 125 -10.00 8.29 4.05
N ARG A 126 -11.18 7.67 4.16
CA ARG A 126 -12.47 8.38 4.32
C ARG A 126 -12.83 8.73 5.76
N SER A 127 -12.23 8.07 6.74
CA SER A 127 -12.38 8.46 8.15
C SER A 127 -11.78 9.85 8.45
N MET A 128 -10.96 10.34 7.52
CA MET A 128 -10.08 11.48 7.66
C MET A 128 -10.83 12.76 7.29
N GLY A 129 -11.20 13.54 8.30
CA GLY A 129 -12.00 14.76 8.18
C GLY A 129 -13.31 14.75 8.98
N SER A 130 -13.65 13.64 9.63
CA SER A 130 -14.80 13.58 10.54
C SER A 130 -14.33 13.59 12.00
N SER A 131 -14.92 14.43 12.85
CA SER A 131 -14.70 14.43 14.31
C SER A 131 -15.29 13.19 15.02
N LYS A 132 -15.66 12.16 14.26
CA LYS A 132 -16.22 10.90 14.77
C LYS A 132 -15.09 9.90 14.99
N PRO A 133 -15.19 9.03 16.01
CA PRO A 133 -14.25 7.93 16.19
C PRO A 133 -14.10 7.15 14.90
N ALA A 134 -12.87 6.72 14.57
CA ALA A 134 -12.59 5.88 13.42
C ALA A 134 -13.59 4.72 13.41
N ALA A 135 -14.43 4.67 12.38
CA ALA A 135 -15.34 3.54 12.21
C ALA A 135 -14.48 2.27 12.10
N ARG A 136 -14.89 1.21 12.79
CA ARG A 136 -14.20 -0.07 12.76
C ARG A 136 -13.89 -0.48 11.33
N HIS A 137 -12.62 -0.77 11.05
CA HIS A 137 -12.19 -1.22 9.73
C HIS A 137 -12.90 -2.53 9.35
N PRO A 138 -13.28 -2.73 8.07
CA PRO A 138 -13.92 -3.97 7.63
C PRO A 138 -12.98 -5.18 7.54
N PHE A 139 -11.67 -4.95 7.38
CA PHE A 139 -10.63 -5.99 7.19
C PHE A 139 -9.48 -5.93 8.22
N PRO A 140 -9.74 -5.89 9.54
CA PRO A 140 -8.71 -5.71 10.55
C PRO A 140 -7.62 -6.78 10.56
N ALA A 141 -7.95 -8.07 10.42
CA ALA A 141 -6.99 -9.17 10.38
C ALA A 141 -6.12 -9.07 9.13
N THR A 142 -6.73 -8.86 7.96
CA THR A 142 -6.01 -8.68 6.69
C THR A 142 -5.01 -7.53 6.78
N MET A 143 -5.43 -6.37 7.34
CA MET A 143 -4.53 -5.22 7.54
C MET A 143 -3.44 -5.49 8.58
N GLY A 144 -3.74 -6.29 9.61
CA GLY A 144 -2.77 -6.78 10.59
C GLY A 144 -1.66 -7.61 9.94
N PHE A 145 -2.04 -8.61 9.14
CA PHE A 145 -1.08 -9.43 8.39
C PHE A 145 -0.30 -8.63 7.34
N LEU A 146 -0.96 -7.68 6.67
CA LEU A 146 -0.29 -6.78 5.73
C LEU A 146 0.82 -5.98 6.42
N ALA A 147 0.51 -5.33 7.54
CA ALA A 147 1.49 -4.56 8.31
C ALA A 147 2.61 -5.44 8.88
N SER A 148 2.28 -6.64 9.36
CA SER A 148 3.26 -7.62 9.85
C SER A 148 4.22 -8.06 8.74
N GLY A 149 3.69 -8.41 7.55
CA GLY A 149 4.49 -8.78 6.39
C GLY A 149 5.40 -7.65 5.90
N ILE A 150 4.90 -6.42 5.82
CA ILE A 150 5.73 -5.24 5.50
C ILE A 150 6.87 -5.09 6.51
N LYS A 151 6.59 -5.22 7.82
CA LYS A 151 7.60 -5.10 8.87
C LYS A 151 8.68 -6.18 8.75
N LYS A 152 8.31 -7.43 8.50
CA LYS A 152 9.25 -8.55 8.31
C LYS A 152 10.15 -8.33 7.09
N LEU A 153 9.57 -7.94 5.95
CA LEU A 153 10.34 -7.65 4.73
C LEU A 153 11.33 -6.51 4.93
N ARG A 154 10.91 -5.41 5.58
CA ARG A 154 11.82 -4.29 5.91
C ARG A 154 12.93 -4.69 6.85
N GLY A 155 12.65 -5.54 7.84
CA GLY A 155 13.65 -6.05 8.79
C GLY A 155 14.75 -6.90 8.13
N ASN A 156 14.47 -7.46 6.95
CA ASN A 156 15.43 -8.24 6.18
C ASN A 156 16.22 -7.41 5.14
N ASP A 157 15.73 -6.22 4.75
CA ASP A 157 16.48 -5.29 3.89
C ASP A 157 17.66 -4.68 4.66
N LYS A 158 18.87 -4.87 4.15
CA LYS A 158 20.12 -4.28 4.70
C LYS A 158 20.74 -3.25 3.77
N SER A 159 20.06 -2.91 2.68
CA SER A 159 20.53 -1.97 1.68
C SER A 159 20.64 -0.56 2.26
N CYS A 160 21.83 0.02 2.13
CA CYS A 160 22.11 1.43 2.42
C CYS A 160 22.27 2.25 1.12
N VAL A 161 21.71 1.76 0.02
CA VAL A 161 21.78 2.44 -1.28
C VAL A 161 20.69 3.50 -1.35
N THR A 162 21.03 4.73 -1.72
CA THR A 162 20.04 5.76 -1.97
C THR A 162 19.09 5.34 -3.10
N THR A 163 17.78 5.40 -2.86
CA THR A 163 16.75 5.02 -3.83
C THR A 163 15.65 6.07 -3.86
N ASP A 164 15.35 6.56 -5.07
CA ASP A 164 14.19 7.41 -5.34
C ASP A 164 12.97 6.51 -5.59
N LEU A 165 11.87 6.79 -4.88
CA LEU A 165 10.58 6.14 -5.03
C LEU A 165 9.52 7.22 -5.32
N PHE A 166 8.51 6.87 -6.10
CA PHE A 166 7.55 7.82 -6.63
C PHE A 166 6.13 7.37 -6.31
N ARG A 167 5.28 8.30 -5.89
CA ARG A 167 3.83 8.07 -5.73
C ARG A 167 3.07 9.12 -6.53
N GLY A 168 2.21 8.66 -7.43
CA GLY A 168 1.32 9.51 -8.19
C GLY A 168 -0.03 9.68 -7.52
N LEU A 169 -0.54 10.92 -7.49
CA LEU A 169 -1.84 11.27 -6.97
C LEU A 169 -2.57 12.13 -8.03
N SER A 170 -3.76 11.71 -8.44
CA SER A 170 -4.56 12.39 -9.45
C SER A 170 -5.54 13.39 -8.84
N SER A 171 -5.65 14.60 -9.38
CA SER A 171 -6.66 15.60 -8.96
C SER A 171 -6.57 16.04 -7.49
N VAL A 172 -5.37 15.94 -6.90
CA VAL A 172 -5.11 16.32 -5.50
C VAL A 172 -4.22 17.56 -5.48
N ALA A 173 -4.66 18.58 -4.74
CA ALA A 173 -3.80 19.71 -4.40
C ALA A 173 -3.12 19.44 -3.05
N VAL A 174 -1.84 19.78 -2.96
CA VAL A 174 -1.12 19.74 -1.70
C VAL A 174 -1.55 20.95 -0.88
N GLY A 175 -2.08 20.73 0.32
CA GLY A 175 -2.43 21.81 1.25
C GLY A 175 -1.18 22.42 1.87
N GLU A 176 -1.21 23.73 2.12
CA GLU A 176 -0.09 24.44 2.76
C GLU A 176 0.26 23.85 4.14
N ALA A 177 -0.73 23.39 4.91
CA ALA A 177 -0.50 22.73 6.19
C ALA A 177 0.40 21.48 6.08
N PHE A 178 0.25 20.68 5.02
CA PHE A 178 1.15 19.54 4.77
C PHE A 178 2.55 20.03 4.41
N LEU A 179 2.67 21.05 3.55
CA LEU A 179 3.97 21.60 3.16
C LEU A 179 4.74 22.18 4.36
N GLU A 180 4.03 22.75 5.33
CA GLU A 180 4.61 23.34 6.54
C GLU A 180 4.96 22.29 7.60
N SER A 181 4.06 21.34 7.86
CA SER A 181 4.11 20.48 9.06
C SER A 181 4.15 18.98 8.76
N GLY A 182 4.23 18.59 7.48
CA GLY A 182 4.13 17.20 7.06
C GLY A 182 2.77 16.58 7.36
N GLY A 183 2.70 15.25 7.29
CA GLY A 183 1.49 14.54 7.67
C GLY A 183 1.59 13.02 7.59
N VAL A 184 0.65 12.36 8.26
CA VAL A 184 0.57 10.91 8.40
C VAL A 184 -0.33 10.31 7.32
N MET A 185 0.18 9.28 6.64
CA MET A 185 -0.61 8.42 5.77
C MET A 185 -1.28 7.33 6.59
N SER A 186 -2.60 7.42 6.79
CA SER A 186 -3.34 6.47 7.62
C SER A 186 -3.47 5.08 7.00
N ALA A 187 -3.48 5.00 5.67
CA ALA A 187 -3.51 3.76 4.90
C ALA A 187 -2.09 3.27 4.55
N PRO A 188 -1.90 2.01 4.14
CA PRO A 188 -0.67 1.59 3.49
C PRO A 188 -0.39 2.47 2.26
N MET A 189 0.86 2.89 2.09
CA MET A 189 1.25 3.79 1.02
C MET A 189 2.10 3.07 -0.01
N SER A 190 1.51 2.85 -1.18
CA SER A 190 2.20 2.30 -2.34
C SER A 190 3.06 3.37 -3.02
N THR A 191 4.29 3.00 -3.39
CA THR A 191 5.23 3.80 -4.16
C THR A 191 5.89 2.91 -5.22
N SER A 192 6.39 3.48 -6.31
CA SER A 192 7.07 2.75 -7.38
C SER A 192 8.48 3.26 -7.57
N LYS A 193 9.41 2.35 -7.89
CA LYS A 193 10.74 2.73 -8.39
C LYS A 193 10.71 3.21 -9.85
N ASP A 194 9.68 2.87 -10.61
CA ASP A 194 9.46 3.36 -11.97
C ASP A 194 8.60 4.63 -11.93
N MET A 195 9.25 5.75 -12.23
CA MET A 195 8.58 7.05 -12.31
C MET A 195 7.41 7.04 -13.31
N THR A 196 7.48 6.25 -14.39
CA THR A 196 6.42 6.12 -15.40
C THR A 196 5.13 5.58 -14.78
N THR A 197 5.24 4.64 -13.84
CA THR A 197 4.11 4.12 -13.08
C THR A 197 3.46 5.23 -12.27
N ALA A 198 4.24 6.02 -11.52
CA ALA A 198 3.69 7.16 -10.78
C ALA A 198 2.97 8.18 -11.69
N PHE A 199 3.51 8.48 -12.87
CA PHE A 199 2.85 9.35 -13.84
C PHE A 199 1.50 8.78 -14.31
N LYS A 200 1.38 7.47 -14.55
CA LYS A 200 0.10 6.82 -14.89
C LYS A 200 -0.94 7.01 -13.79
N TYR A 201 -0.54 6.83 -12.53
CA TYR A 201 -1.44 7.01 -11.37
C TYR A 201 -1.82 8.48 -11.11
N ALA A 202 -0.97 9.44 -11.49
CA ALA A 202 -1.25 10.86 -11.37
C ALA A 202 -2.04 11.46 -12.54
N ALA A 203 -2.21 10.72 -13.65
CA ALA A 203 -2.72 11.21 -14.93
C ALA A 203 -4.07 11.96 -14.79
N SER A 204 -3.98 13.29 -14.86
CA SER A 204 -5.09 14.24 -14.73
C SER A 204 -4.63 15.64 -15.16
N GLN A 205 -5.51 16.64 -15.14
CA GLN A 205 -5.13 18.05 -15.40
C GLN A 205 -4.20 18.63 -14.31
N HIS A 206 -4.33 18.13 -13.08
CA HIS A 206 -3.49 18.52 -11.93
C HIS A 206 -2.81 17.28 -11.37
N MET A 207 -1.58 17.04 -11.79
CA MET A 207 -0.77 15.89 -11.41
C MET A 207 0.07 16.22 -10.17
N LEU A 208 -0.02 15.37 -9.15
CA LEU A 208 0.86 15.44 -7.99
C LEU A 208 1.75 14.19 -7.96
N ILE A 209 3.06 14.41 -7.89
CA ILE A 209 4.06 13.36 -7.65
C ILE A 209 4.72 13.62 -6.31
N LEU A 210 4.67 12.63 -5.43
CA LEU A 210 5.53 12.60 -4.25
C LEU A 210 6.79 11.84 -4.60
N LYS A 211 7.94 12.48 -4.42
CA LYS A 211 9.26 11.88 -4.59
C LYS A 211 9.83 11.57 -3.22
N LEU A 212 10.02 10.30 -2.92
CA LEU A 212 10.62 9.83 -1.67
C LEU A 212 12.07 9.48 -1.94
N LYS A 213 12.99 10.25 -1.37
CA LYS A 213 14.42 9.95 -1.42
C LYS A 213 14.80 9.16 -0.16
N THR A 214 15.02 7.86 -0.30
CA THR A 214 15.39 6.99 0.82
C THR A 214 16.89 6.75 0.82
N GLU A 215 17.60 7.06 1.91
CA GLU A 215 19.05 6.86 2.00
C GLU A 215 19.42 5.44 2.45
N ASN A 216 18.53 4.80 3.21
CA ASN A 216 18.76 3.46 3.75
C ASN A 216 17.44 2.73 4.02
N PHE A 217 17.54 1.45 4.33
CA PHE A 217 16.40 0.56 4.61
C PHE A 217 15.45 1.05 5.71
N ARG A 218 15.92 1.87 6.68
CA ARG A 218 15.05 2.36 7.76
C ARG A 218 13.98 3.31 7.23
N GLN A 219 14.30 4.08 6.20
CA GLN A 219 13.36 5.01 5.55
C GLN A 219 12.54 4.33 4.45
N ARG A 220 12.90 3.13 4.01
CA ARG A 220 12.31 2.49 2.85
C ARG A 220 11.12 1.62 3.23
N GLY A 221 10.09 1.65 2.39
CA GLY A 221 9.03 0.62 2.38
C GLY A 221 9.58 -0.77 2.01
N ALA A 222 8.76 -1.80 2.16
CA ALA A 222 9.11 -3.15 1.73
C ALA A 222 9.03 -3.26 0.20
N ASP A 223 10.05 -3.82 -0.45
CA ASP A 223 9.92 -4.25 -1.85
C ASP A 223 8.99 -5.47 -1.91
N ILE A 224 7.83 -5.30 -2.53
CA ILE A 224 6.81 -6.36 -2.66
C ILE A 224 6.62 -6.79 -4.10
N SER A 225 7.49 -6.37 -5.03
CA SER A 225 7.40 -6.67 -6.46
C SER A 225 7.35 -8.19 -6.71
N PHE A 226 8.06 -8.97 -5.90
CA PHE A 226 8.08 -10.44 -6.02
C PHE A 226 6.75 -11.11 -5.63
N LEU A 227 5.90 -10.43 -4.84
CA LEU A 227 4.55 -10.86 -4.48
C LEU A 227 3.46 -10.11 -5.25
N SER A 228 3.73 -8.95 -5.82
CA SER A 228 2.71 -8.16 -6.49
C SER A 228 2.08 -8.92 -7.66
N ALA A 229 0.76 -8.77 -7.83
CA ALA A 229 0.04 -9.16 -9.02
C ALA A 229 0.41 -8.27 -10.23
N PHE A 230 1.14 -7.16 -10.02
CA PHE A 230 1.65 -6.28 -11.07
C PHE A 230 3.15 -6.02 -10.84
N PRO A 231 4.02 -7.04 -10.99
CA PRO A 231 5.44 -6.95 -10.62
C PRO A 231 6.21 -5.84 -11.35
N GLU A 232 5.78 -5.47 -12.56
CA GLU A 232 6.36 -4.39 -13.35
C GLU A 232 6.18 -3.01 -12.70
N GLU A 233 5.20 -2.85 -11.79
CA GLU A 233 5.01 -1.61 -11.05
C GLU A 233 6.13 -1.37 -10.03
N CYS A 234 7.02 -2.33 -9.80
CA CYS A 234 8.21 -2.20 -8.94
C CYS A 234 7.85 -1.59 -7.57
N GLU A 235 6.84 -2.15 -6.93
CA GLU A 235 6.17 -1.56 -5.78
C GLU A 235 6.98 -1.68 -4.49
N TYR A 236 7.15 -0.54 -3.83
CA TYR A 236 7.63 -0.41 -2.46
C TYR A 236 6.47 0.04 -1.58
N LEU A 237 6.06 -0.82 -0.65
CA LEU A 237 4.91 -0.61 0.20
C LEU A 237 5.31 -0.18 1.61
N TYR A 238 4.75 0.95 2.04
CA TYR A 238 4.91 1.47 3.38
C TYR A 238 3.70 1.08 4.25
N PRO A 239 3.91 0.85 5.56
CA PRO A 239 2.83 0.48 6.46
C PRO A 239 1.86 1.65 6.71
N PRO A 240 0.64 1.37 7.18
CA PRO A 240 -0.25 2.37 7.78
C PRO A 240 0.48 3.20 8.84
N GLY A 241 0.21 4.51 8.89
CA GLY A 241 0.80 5.42 9.86
C GLY A 241 2.14 6.03 9.44
N THR A 242 2.57 5.84 8.20
CA THR A 242 3.83 6.43 7.71
C THR A 242 3.72 7.96 7.67
N TYR A 243 4.62 8.65 8.36
CA TYR A 243 4.70 10.11 8.34
C TYR A 243 5.56 10.57 7.16
N LEU A 244 5.12 11.62 6.46
CA LEU A 244 5.87 12.25 5.38
C LEU A 244 6.18 13.70 5.72
N GLN A 245 7.47 14.04 5.71
CA GLN A 245 7.97 15.40 5.86
C GLN A 245 8.34 16.00 4.50
N PRO A 246 7.64 17.04 4.02
CA PRO A 246 8.06 17.77 2.84
C PRO A 246 9.41 18.44 3.02
N VAL A 247 10.19 18.39 1.95
CA VAL A 247 11.54 18.98 1.86
C VAL A 247 11.55 20.08 0.83
N GLN A 248 11.00 19.82 -0.35
CA GLN A 248 11.00 20.75 -1.47
C GLN A 248 9.75 20.56 -2.32
N ARG A 249 9.27 21.65 -2.91
CA ARG A 249 8.17 21.67 -3.88
C ARG A 249 8.64 22.31 -5.18
N GLU A 250 8.32 21.67 -6.29
CA GLU A 250 8.50 22.21 -7.63
C GLU A 250 7.18 22.11 -8.40
N SER A 251 6.86 23.14 -9.18
CA SER A 251 5.65 23.17 -10.00
C SER A 251 6.00 23.54 -11.44
N PHE A 252 5.44 22.76 -12.37
CA PHE A 252 5.68 22.86 -13.80
C PHE A 252 4.34 22.98 -14.52
N LYS A 253 4.32 23.75 -15.60
CA LYS A 253 3.17 23.82 -16.52
C LYS A 253 3.60 23.28 -17.88
N ILE A 254 2.95 22.21 -18.32
CA ILE A 254 3.24 21.53 -19.59
C ILE A 254 1.95 21.52 -20.41
N GLY A 255 1.81 22.52 -21.30
CA GLY A 255 0.53 22.77 -21.98
C GLY A 255 -0.57 23.13 -20.97
N ASP A 256 -1.66 22.35 -20.98
CA ASP A 256 -2.80 22.49 -20.07
C ASP A 256 -2.68 21.62 -18.79
N VAL A 257 -1.56 20.91 -18.63
CA VAL A 257 -1.30 20.07 -17.45
C VAL A 257 -0.44 20.84 -16.45
N GLU A 258 -0.89 20.86 -15.21
CA GLU A 258 -0.11 21.34 -14.06
C GLU A 258 0.49 20.13 -13.32
N LEU A 259 1.81 20.09 -13.24
CA LEU A 259 2.56 19.07 -12.52
C LEU A 259 3.17 19.69 -11.27
N THR A 260 2.87 19.13 -10.10
CA THR A 260 3.56 19.46 -8.86
C THR A 260 4.34 18.24 -8.40
N VAL A 261 5.63 18.44 -8.12
CA VAL A 261 6.50 17.44 -7.50
C VAL A 261 6.81 17.92 -6.09
N VAL A 262 6.56 17.08 -5.09
CA VAL A 262 6.96 17.34 -3.71
C VAL A 262 7.94 16.26 -3.29
N GLU A 263 9.17 16.67 -3.01
CA GLU A 263 10.14 15.79 -2.35
C GLU A 263 9.78 15.67 -0.88
N VAL A 264 9.70 14.44 -0.40
CA VAL A 264 9.33 14.13 0.99
C VAL A 264 10.28 13.11 1.58
N THR A 265 10.56 13.24 2.87
CA THR A 265 11.28 12.24 3.66
C THR A 265 10.27 11.41 4.46
N PRO A 266 10.23 10.08 4.29
CA PRO A 266 9.38 9.23 5.10
C PRO A 266 9.99 8.96 6.48
N ASP A 267 9.13 8.96 7.50
CA ASP A 267 9.41 8.43 8.83
C ASP A 267 8.46 7.27 9.12
N ILE A 268 9.03 6.13 9.51
CA ILE A 268 8.33 4.86 9.67
C ILE A 268 8.71 4.32 11.05
N GLU A 269 7.72 4.22 11.94
CA GLU A 269 7.88 3.55 13.24
C GLU A 269 8.00 2.01 13.13
#